data_AF-A0A5J4SL18-F1
#
_entry.id   AF-A0A5J4SL18-F1
#
_cell.length_a   1.000
_cell.length_b   1.000
_cell.length_c   1.000
_cell.angle_alpha   90.00
_cell.angle_beta   90.00
_cell.angle_gamma   90.00
#
_symmetry.space_group_name_H-M   'P 1'
#
loop_
_entity.id
_entity.type
_entity.pdbx_description
1 polymer ?
#
loop_
_entity_poly.entity_id
_entity_poly.type
_entity_poly.pdbx_seq_one_letter_code
_entity_poly.pdbx_strand_id
1 'polypeptide(L)'
;MTTSAFPNGPGGSTTALRINNWVGTSQTFAYINSFSYRTDRFYSLYGNAAYTYLSKYVLSGSLRTDASNLISDDPKYRYAPFWSVGGSWHLGRENFLKDNNWIDRLILRLTYGYNGNVDTSTAFMPLISMGTALNQYTQGYTATISSYGNPTLRWEKTGTWNVGVDYSLFNGRLFGQIEAYNKNSKDLIASISIPAINGTTSQKFNNAAMTNQGIEIEVGTQQNLYGKKIVWKGNVNASYNQNKITDLFIAAFDGATLTSTSPVYVEGYNANTLWTFAYNGVKNLGTADSPNWQPTIKGVDGASFDFGAWTSGEATEFCVPMGTTVAPWLLGVTNSFKIYDFDFSFIITGKFGHVFKRESFNYPPAWGDRVLPNSKLNEVLNGDPMKIVPLPMNGPIEGRYYFWDRFYPYLDYLVENAGHIRFQEVNLTYTLPSPLARKVGLNVLQVYGQANNLSSIYFNKFNEDPEFPAGSMKPTPSVTLGFKVTF
;
A
#
# COMPACT_ATOMS: atom_id res chain seq x y z
N MET A 1 32.81 38.01 3.20
CA MET A 1 34.03 37.25 3.53
C MET A 1 33.84 35.82 3.05
N THR A 2 34.70 35.42 2.11
CA THR A 2 35.11 34.05 1.72
C THR A 2 34.13 32.90 1.97
N THR A 3 33.47 32.48 0.90
CA THR A 3 32.85 31.17 0.73
C THR A 3 33.94 30.11 0.53
N SER A 4 34.44 29.54 1.62
CA SER A 4 35.12 28.24 1.55
C SER A 4 34.18 27.21 2.17
N ALA A 5 33.61 26.35 1.34
CA ALA A 5 32.92 25.15 1.82
C ALA A 5 33.92 24.35 2.67
N PHE A 6 33.54 24.00 3.91
CA PHE A 6 34.38 23.20 4.81
C PHE A 6 34.60 21.81 4.22
N PRO A 7 35.80 21.46 3.71
CA PRO A 7 36.01 20.16 3.07
C PRO A 7 35.91 18.98 4.06
N ASN A 8 36.01 19.27 5.38
CA ASN A 8 36.03 18.31 6.48
C ASN A 8 35.02 18.63 7.61
N GLY A 9 34.00 19.45 7.34
CA GLY A 9 32.98 19.84 8.33
C GLY A 9 33.49 20.66 9.53
N PRO A 10 32.60 21.05 10.46
CA PRO A 10 32.92 21.93 11.60
C PRO A 10 33.70 21.29 12.78
N GLY A 11 34.42 20.19 12.55
CA GLY A 11 35.20 19.48 13.58
C GLY A 11 34.40 18.36 14.26
N GLY A 12 35.10 17.29 14.66
CA GLY A 12 34.53 16.13 15.35
C GLY A 12 34.02 16.45 16.76
N SER A 13 33.39 15.46 17.40
CA SER A 13 32.63 15.59 18.66
C SER A 13 33.37 16.24 19.85
N THR A 14 34.70 16.35 19.81
CA THR A 14 35.51 16.95 20.89
C THR A 14 35.92 18.41 20.63
N THR A 15 35.69 18.94 19.44
CA THR A 15 35.98 20.35 19.08
C THR A 15 34.84 20.90 18.21
N ALA A 16 33.61 20.81 18.72
CA ALA A 16 32.47 21.43 18.06
C ALA A 16 32.59 22.95 18.12
N LEU A 17 32.81 23.59 16.97
CA LEU A 17 32.59 25.03 16.82
C LEU A 17 31.13 25.34 17.19
N ARG A 18 30.94 25.97 18.36
CA ARG A 18 29.63 26.46 18.81
C ARG A 18 29.25 27.64 17.93
N ILE A 19 28.30 27.44 17.02
CA ILE A 19 27.75 28.52 16.21
C ILE A 19 26.45 28.94 16.89
N ASN A 20 26.38 30.19 17.35
CA ASN A 20 25.15 30.74 17.88
C ASN A 20 24.28 31.21 16.71
N ASN A 21 22.98 30.88 16.72
CA ASN A 21 22.04 31.44 15.77
C ASN A 21 21.84 32.96 16.04
N TRP A 22 21.07 33.63 15.18
CA TRP A 22 20.82 35.07 15.29
C TRP A 22 20.07 35.50 16.57
N VAL A 23 19.52 34.54 17.33
CA VAL A 23 18.88 34.74 18.65
C VAL A 23 19.79 34.28 19.81
N GLY A 24 21.06 33.98 19.55
CA GLY A 24 22.05 33.65 20.58
C GLY A 24 22.01 32.20 21.08
N THR A 25 21.16 31.34 20.50
CA THR A 25 21.08 29.92 20.86
C THR A 25 22.25 29.16 20.23
N SER A 26 23.02 28.46 21.05
CA SER A 26 24.15 27.64 20.58
C SER A 26 23.65 26.41 19.82
N GLN A 27 24.07 26.26 18.57
CA GLN A 27 23.84 25.06 17.78
C GLN A 27 25.15 24.31 17.59
N THR A 28 25.06 22.98 17.79
CA THR A 28 26.15 22.05 17.54
C THR A 28 25.78 21.24 16.31
N PHE A 29 26.55 21.38 15.23
CA PHE A 29 26.39 20.53 14.06
C PHE A 29 27.19 19.24 14.28
N ALA A 30 26.49 18.13 14.49
CA ALA A 30 27.13 16.81 14.50
C ALA A 30 27.60 16.49 13.08
N TYR A 31 28.92 16.55 12.85
CA TYR A 31 29.52 16.12 11.59
C TYR A 31 30.12 14.73 11.76
N ILE A 32 29.44 13.73 11.19
CA ILE A 32 29.94 12.36 11.13
C ILE A 32 29.97 12.00 9.65
N ASN A 33 31.17 11.86 9.09
CA ASN A 33 31.32 11.26 7.77
C ASN A 33 30.88 9.79 7.86
N SER A 34 29.66 9.48 7.40
CA SER A 34 29.23 8.10 7.23
C SER A 34 29.58 7.63 5.83
N PHE A 35 30.64 6.84 5.70
CA PHE A 35 30.89 6.09 4.48
C PHE A 35 30.12 4.78 4.57
N SER A 36 29.18 4.58 3.64
CA SER A 36 28.50 3.29 3.50
C SER A 36 28.98 2.61 2.21
N TYR A 37 29.26 1.32 2.31
CA TYR A 37 29.57 0.48 1.16
C TYR A 37 28.62 -0.71 1.19
N ARG A 38 27.74 -0.78 0.19
CA ARG A 38 26.79 -1.87 0.01
C ARG A 38 27.18 -2.65 -1.24
N THR A 39 27.28 -3.96 -1.13
CA THR A 39 27.56 -4.86 -2.26
C THR A 39 26.47 -5.92 -2.32
N ASP A 40 25.66 -5.84 -3.37
CA ASP A 40 24.63 -6.83 -3.67
C ASP A 40 25.07 -7.54 -4.96
N ARG A 41 25.23 -8.86 -4.91
CA ARG A 41 25.65 -9.70 -6.03
C ARG A 41 24.59 -10.75 -6.28
N PHE A 42 24.20 -10.87 -7.53
CA PHE A 42 23.27 -11.87 -8.00
C PHE A 42 23.91 -12.70 -9.11
N TYR A 43 23.61 -13.99 -9.10
CA TYR A 43 23.92 -14.92 -10.19
C TYR A 43 22.61 -15.56 -10.64
N SER A 44 22.40 -15.62 -11.94
CA SER A 44 21.16 -16.15 -12.53
C SER A 44 21.48 -16.96 -13.78
N LEU A 45 20.90 -18.14 -13.89
CA LEU A 45 20.88 -18.94 -15.11
C LEU A 45 19.43 -19.30 -15.43
N TYR A 46 18.98 -19.04 -16.65
CA TYR A 46 17.59 -19.28 -17.05
C TYR A 46 17.50 -19.87 -18.46
N GLY A 47 16.41 -20.58 -18.70
CA GLY A 47 16.07 -21.14 -20.00
C GLY A 47 14.56 -21.27 -20.15
N ASN A 48 14.07 -21.09 -21.36
CA ASN A 48 12.66 -21.20 -21.71
C ASN A 48 12.49 -22.02 -22.98
N ALA A 49 11.42 -22.80 -23.03
CA ALA A 49 11.04 -23.56 -24.21
C ALA A 49 9.53 -23.42 -24.42
N ALA A 50 9.11 -23.34 -25.68
CA ALA A 50 7.72 -23.36 -26.06
C ALA A 50 7.55 -24.20 -27.33
N TYR A 51 6.47 -24.97 -27.37
CA TYR A 51 6.10 -25.78 -28.51
C TYR A 51 4.64 -25.53 -28.86
N THR A 52 4.38 -25.30 -30.13
CA THR A 52 3.04 -25.02 -30.65
C THR A 52 2.66 -26.09 -31.65
N TYR A 53 1.72 -26.96 -31.27
CA TYR A 53 1.21 -28.02 -32.15
C TYR A 53 0.00 -27.53 -32.93
N LEU A 54 0.05 -27.67 -34.27
CA LEU A 54 -1.02 -27.29 -35.21
C LEU A 54 -1.50 -25.85 -35.09
N SER A 55 -0.71 -24.98 -34.46
CA SER A 55 -1.13 -23.64 -34.06
C SER A 55 -2.37 -23.62 -33.13
N LYS A 56 -2.65 -24.72 -32.42
CA LYS A 56 -3.81 -24.89 -31.54
C LYS A 56 -3.43 -25.09 -30.09
N TYR A 57 -2.44 -25.93 -29.84
CA TYR A 57 -2.03 -26.33 -28.50
C TYR A 57 -0.63 -25.79 -28.27
N VAL A 58 -0.49 -24.87 -27.32
CA VAL A 58 0.80 -24.33 -26.93
C VAL A 58 1.15 -24.94 -25.59
N LEU A 59 2.34 -25.53 -25.48
CA LEU A 59 2.95 -25.90 -24.22
C LEU A 59 4.20 -25.04 -24.05
N SER A 60 4.36 -24.44 -22.88
CA SER A 60 5.49 -23.59 -22.54
C SER A 60 6.04 -23.98 -21.17
N GLY A 61 7.35 -23.83 -21.02
CA GLY A 61 8.03 -24.06 -19.76
C GLY A 61 9.23 -23.13 -19.61
N SER A 62 9.53 -22.78 -18.36
CA SER A 62 10.75 -22.07 -18.01
C SER A 62 11.40 -22.71 -16.80
N LEU A 63 12.74 -22.70 -16.77
CA LEU A 63 13.53 -22.96 -15.58
C LEU A 63 14.48 -21.78 -15.35
N ARG A 64 14.75 -21.50 -14.09
CA ARG A 64 15.68 -20.48 -13.66
C ARG A 64 16.31 -20.91 -12.35
N THR A 65 17.59 -20.64 -12.15
CA THR A 65 18.23 -20.73 -10.84
C THR A 65 18.88 -19.41 -10.52
N ASP A 66 18.61 -18.91 -9.32
CA ASP A 66 19.18 -17.66 -8.82
C ASP A 66 19.97 -17.88 -7.55
N ALA A 67 21.02 -17.08 -7.36
CA ALA A 67 21.81 -17.00 -6.14
C ALA A 67 22.14 -15.56 -5.78
N SER A 68 22.22 -15.27 -4.48
CA SER A 68 22.56 -13.94 -3.95
C SER A 68 23.54 -14.05 -2.80
N ASN A 69 24.42 -13.05 -2.65
CA ASN A 69 25.30 -12.92 -1.48
C ASN A 69 24.57 -12.49 -0.20
N LEU A 70 23.30 -12.10 -0.31
CA LEU A 70 22.44 -11.73 0.82
C LEU A 70 21.85 -12.96 1.53
N ILE A 71 21.80 -14.09 0.84
CA ILE A 71 21.28 -15.36 1.34
C ILE A 71 22.41 -16.13 2.04
N SER A 72 22.02 -17.04 2.94
CA SER A 72 22.94 -17.92 3.69
C SER A 72 24.05 -18.51 2.81
N ASP A 73 25.21 -18.74 3.42
CA ASP A 73 26.38 -19.31 2.75
C ASP A 73 26.23 -20.78 2.39
N ASP A 74 25.27 -21.45 3.00
CA ASP A 74 24.87 -22.79 2.64
C ASP A 74 24.30 -22.85 1.20
N PRO A 75 24.93 -23.62 0.29
CA PRO A 75 24.46 -23.76 -1.09
C PRO A 75 23.00 -24.19 -1.22
N LYS A 76 22.45 -24.94 -0.24
CA LYS A 76 21.06 -25.40 -0.25
C LYS A 76 20.05 -24.23 -0.20
N TYR A 77 20.45 -23.12 0.41
CA TYR A 77 19.60 -21.92 0.56
C TYR A 77 19.99 -20.87 -0.47
N ARG A 78 21.30 -20.74 -0.75
CA ARG A 78 21.84 -19.74 -1.68
C ARG A 78 21.28 -19.88 -3.08
N TYR A 79 21.28 -21.09 -3.63
CA TYR A 79 20.77 -21.39 -4.97
C TYR A 79 19.32 -21.83 -4.90
N ALA A 80 18.42 -21.05 -5.49
CA ALA A 80 17.00 -21.38 -5.56
C ALA A 80 16.58 -21.69 -6.99
N PRO A 81 16.05 -22.90 -7.29
CA PRO A 81 15.42 -23.19 -8.56
C PRO A 81 13.99 -22.64 -8.59
N PHE A 82 13.68 -21.91 -9.64
CA PHE A 82 12.38 -21.39 -10.01
C PHE A 82 11.98 -21.95 -11.36
N TRP A 83 10.69 -22.20 -11.56
CA TRP A 83 10.21 -22.81 -12.79
C TRP A 83 8.77 -22.43 -13.03
N SER A 84 8.34 -22.52 -14.28
CA SER A 84 6.94 -22.44 -14.65
C SER A 84 6.62 -23.40 -15.79
N VAL A 85 5.38 -23.85 -15.82
CA VAL A 85 4.79 -24.60 -16.92
C VAL A 85 3.44 -24.00 -17.24
N GLY A 86 3.13 -23.92 -18.53
CA GLY A 86 1.88 -23.32 -18.99
C GLY A 86 1.39 -23.96 -20.28
N GLY A 87 0.09 -24.18 -20.37
CA GLY A 87 -0.59 -24.62 -21.56
C GLY A 87 -1.59 -23.57 -22.04
N SER A 88 -1.70 -23.40 -23.36
CA SER A 88 -2.84 -22.71 -23.95
C SER A 88 -3.50 -23.52 -25.06
N TRP A 89 -4.83 -23.45 -25.12
CA TRP A 89 -5.64 -24.11 -26.14
C TRP A 89 -6.44 -23.06 -26.90
N HIS A 90 -6.08 -22.88 -28.17
CA HIS A 90 -6.75 -21.98 -29.10
C HIS A 90 -8.01 -22.66 -29.67
N LEU A 91 -9.06 -22.75 -28.84
CA LEU A 91 -10.37 -23.28 -29.21
C LEU A 91 -10.92 -22.69 -30.50
N GLY A 92 -10.74 -21.39 -30.74
CA GLY A 92 -11.22 -20.72 -31.96
C GLY A 92 -10.63 -21.28 -33.27
N ARG A 93 -9.61 -22.14 -33.22
CA ARG A 93 -9.03 -22.81 -34.39
C ARG A 93 -9.54 -24.25 -34.56
N GLU A 94 -10.41 -24.73 -33.68
CA GLU A 94 -10.94 -26.09 -33.75
C GLU A 94 -11.98 -26.28 -34.85
N ASN A 95 -12.02 -27.49 -35.43
CA ASN A 95 -12.94 -27.79 -36.53
C ASN A 95 -14.40 -27.62 -36.13
N PHE A 96 -14.75 -27.94 -34.88
CA PHE A 96 -16.11 -27.80 -34.36
C PHE A 96 -16.54 -26.34 -34.12
N LEU A 97 -15.62 -25.37 -34.17
CA LEU A 97 -15.91 -23.93 -34.08
C LEU A 97 -15.72 -23.20 -35.41
N LYS A 98 -15.31 -23.88 -36.49
CA LYS A 98 -15.05 -23.24 -37.79
C LYS A 98 -16.27 -22.56 -38.41
N ASP A 99 -17.46 -23.12 -38.20
CA ASP A 99 -18.71 -22.57 -38.76
C ASP A 99 -19.30 -21.44 -37.89
N ASN A 100 -18.63 -21.09 -36.79
CA ASN A 100 -19.06 -20.03 -35.90
C ASN A 100 -18.53 -18.66 -36.38
N ASN A 101 -19.43 -17.85 -36.96
CA ASN A 101 -19.08 -16.53 -37.52
C ASN A 101 -19.03 -15.39 -36.49
N TRP A 102 -19.37 -15.65 -35.23
CA TRP A 102 -19.38 -14.62 -34.18
C TRP A 102 -18.23 -14.74 -33.18
N ILE A 103 -17.47 -15.85 -33.20
CA ILE A 103 -16.25 -16.04 -32.39
C ILE A 103 -15.03 -15.91 -33.30
N ASP A 104 -14.22 -14.87 -33.10
CA ASP A 104 -12.97 -14.66 -33.86
C ASP A 104 -11.77 -15.30 -33.17
N ARG A 105 -11.78 -15.28 -31.84
CA ARG A 105 -10.71 -15.84 -31.01
C ARG A 105 -11.31 -16.35 -29.71
N LEU A 106 -10.91 -17.56 -29.33
CA LEU A 106 -11.19 -18.13 -28.02
C LEU A 106 -9.96 -18.94 -27.60
N ILE A 107 -9.34 -18.57 -26.48
CA ILE A 107 -8.13 -19.22 -25.96
C ILE A 107 -8.36 -19.53 -24.48
N LEU A 108 -8.11 -20.78 -24.09
CA LEU A 108 -8.00 -21.18 -22.69
C LEU A 108 -6.53 -21.19 -22.30
N ARG A 109 -6.17 -20.63 -21.14
CA ARG A 109 -4.82 -20.60 -20.58
C ARG A 109 -4.82 -21.23 -19.20
N LEU A 110 -3.82 -22.05 -18.91
CA LEU A 110 -3.52 -22.55 -17.57
C LEU A 110 -2.01 -22.47 -17.36
N THR A 111 -1.58 -21.84 -16.27
CA THR A 111 -0.16 -21.79 -15.90
C THR A 111 0.04 -22.11 -14.42
N TYR A 112 1.18 -22.69 -14.10
CA TYR A 112 1.63 -22.92 -12.74
C TYR A 112 3.14 -22.75 -12.64
N GLY A 113 3.61 -22.05 -11.63
CA GLY A 113 5.04 -21.87 -11.43
C GLY A 113 5.40 -21.21 -10.11
N TYR A 114 6.69 -21.22 -9.81
CA TYR A 114 7.29 -20.60 -8.65
C TYR A 114 8.18 -19.44 -9.06
N ASN A 115 8.02 -18.32 -8.38
CA ASN A 115 8.92 -17.18 -8.40
C ASN A 115 9.52 -17.01 -7.00
N GLY A 116 10.60 -16.22 -6.86
CA GLY A 116 11.14 -15.91 -5.56
C GLY A 116 11.70 -14.51 -5.42
N ASN A 117 11.79 -14.08 -4.17
CA ASN A 117 12.22 -12.76 -3.75
C ASN A 117 13.35 -12.86 -2.71
N VAL A 118 14.23 -11.86 -2.68
CA VAL A 118 15.26 -11.70 -1.64
C VAL A 118 14.90 -10.51 -0.79
N ASP A 119 14.71 -10.73 0.50
CA ASP A 119 14.60 -9.63 1.46
C ASP A 119 16.00 -9.07 1.77
N THR A 120 16.14 -7.75 1.72
CA THR A 120 17.40 -7.05 2.00
C THR A 120 17.41 -6.39 3.38
N SER A 121 16.35 -6.59 4.17
CA SER A 121 16.12 -5.98 5.48
C SER A 121 16.65 -6.83 6.65
N THR A 122 17.22 -7.99 6.35
CA THR A 122 17.88 -8.89 7.30
C THR A 122 19.19 -9.42 6.73
N ALA A 123 20.01 -10.01 7.59
CA ALA A 123 21.28 -10.63 7.22
C ALA A 123 21.31 -12.06 7.74
N PHE A 124 22.07 -12.93 7.08
CA PHE A 124 22.25 -14.31 7.55
C PHE A 124 23.23 -14.42 8.73
N MET A 125 24.07 -13.40 8.93
CA MET A 125 25.01 -13.29 10.05
C MET A 125 24.59 -12.18 11.03
N PRO A 126 25.04 -12.26 12.30
CA PRO A 126 24.86 -11.17 13.24
C PRO A 126 25.54 -9.90 12.73
N LEU A 127 24.87 -8.76 12.90
CA LEU A 127 25.40 -7.44 12.61
C LEU A 127 25.53 -6.67 13.91
N ILE A 128 26.62 -5.91 14.03
CA ILE A 128 26.82 -4.94 15.11
C ILE A 128 26.71 -3.53 14.54
N SER A 129 26.13 -2.63 15.32
CA SER A 129 26.15 -1.19 15.06
C SER A 129 27.04 -0.52 16.11
N MET A 130 27.99 0.29 15.66
CA MET A 130 28.84 1.09 16.54
C MET A 130 28.09 2.36 16.95
N GLY A 131 28.04 2.62 18.25
CA GLY A 131 27.52 3.87 18.79
C GLY A 131 28.33 5.06 18.29
N THR A 132 27.64 6.16 17.98
CA THR A 132 28.27 7.38 17.44
C THR A 132 28.87 8.28 18.52
N ALA A 133 28.57 8.00 19.79
CA ALA A 133 29.08 8.73 20.95
C ALA A 133 29.93 7.82 21.85
N LEU A 134 30.95 8.41 22.48
CA LEU A 134 31.71 7.72 23.52
C LEU A 134 30.83 7.50 24.75
N ASN A 135 30.98 6.34 25.36
CA ASN A 135 30.35 6.06 26.65
C ASN A 135 30.86 7.05 27.70
N GLN A 136 29.92 7.68 28.43
CA GLN A 136 30.24 8.75 29.38
C GLN A 136 31.18 8.34 30.53
N TYR A 137 31.26 7.04 30.86
CA TYR A 137 32.09 6.54 31.96
C TYR A 137 33.40 5.92 31.47
N THR A 138 33.32 5.07 30.45
CA THR A 138 34.48 4.33 29.96
C THR A 138 35.26 5.06 28.88
N GLN A 139 34.69 6.15 28.32
CA GLN A 139 35.26 6.94 27.22
C GLN A 139 35.59 6.11 25.97
N GLY A 140 35.03 4.89 25.85
CA GLY A 140 35.16 4.02 24.69
C GLY A 140 33.90 4.03 23.82
N TYR A 141 34.04 3.58 22.57
CA TYR A 141 32.88 3.35 21.70
C TYR A 141 32.11 2.12 22.18
N THR A 142 30.78 2.22 22.16
CA THR A 142 29.89 1.09 22.42
C THR A 142 29.49 0.44 21.10
N ALA A 143 29.16 -0.85 21.16
CA ALA A 143 28.54 -1.56 20.06
C ALA A 143 27.23 -2.18 20.55
N THR A 144 26.22 -2.21 19.70
CA THR A 144 24.98 -2.93 19.93
C THR A 144 24.77 -3.95 18.83
N ILE A 145 24.10 -5.06 19.14
CA ILE A 145 23.69 -6.02 18.12
C ILE A 145 22.51 -5.39 17.37
N SER A 146 22.72 -5.06 16.10
CA SER A 146 21.69 -4.48 15.22
C SER A 146 20.86 -5.56 14.51
N SER A 147 21.43 -6.75 14.35
CA SER A 147 20.73 -7.94 13.89
C SER A 147 21.37 -9.18 14.51
N TYR A 148 20.55 -10.13 14.97
CA TYR A 148 21.03 -11.42 15.47
C TYR A 148 21.35 -12.42 14.36
N GLY A 149 21.05 -12.08 13.10
CA GLY A 149 21.33 -12.91 11.92
C GLY A 149 20.41 -14.12 11.77
N ASN A 150 20.05 -14.51 10.55
CA ASN A 150 19.30 -15.74 10.27
C ASN A 150 20.19 -16.74 9.49
N PRO A 151 20.82 -17.73 10.15
CA PRO A 151 21.69 -18.70 9.47
C PRO A 151 20.99 -19.52 8.39
N THR A 152 19.65 -19.63 8.46
CA THR A 152 18.79 -20.33 7.50
C THR A 152 18.09 -19.38 6.53
N LEU A 153 18.59 -18.15 6.41
CA LEU A 153 18.06 -17.15 5.48
C LEU A 153 18.05 -17.73 4.07
N ARG A 154 16.87 -17.73 3.47
CA ARG A 154 16.58 -18.31 2.16
C ARG A 154 15.66 -17.39 1.37
N TRP A 155 15.52 -17.70 0.08
CA TRP A 155 14.59 -17.00 -0.80
C TRP A 155 13.15 -17.19 -0.32
N GLU A 156 12.37 -16.11 -0.36
CA GLU A 156 10.92 -16.20 -0.26
C GLU A 156 10.39 -16.81 -1.58
N LYS A 157 9.39 -17.70 -1.51
CA LYS A 157 8.89 -18.41 -2.68
C LYS A 157 7.40 -18.20 -2.86
N THR A 158 7.00 -17.82 -4.06
CA THR A 158 5.58 -17.61 -4.41
C THR A 158 5.18 -18.57 -5.52
N GLY A 159 4.39 -19.58 -5.15
CA GLY A 159 3.76 -20.48 -6.11
C GLY A 159 2.47 -19.87 -6.65
N THR A 160 2.37 -19.69 -7.96
CA THR A 160 1.22 -19.07 -8.63
C THR A 160 0.58 -20.06 -9.57
N TRP A 161 -0.71 -20.30 -9.43
CA TRP A 161 -1.52 -20.88 -10.49
C TRP A 161 -2.41 -19.80 -11.10
N ASN A 162 -2.68 -19.93 -12.38
CA ASN A 162 -3.45 -18.96 -13.14
C ASN A 162 -4.28 -19.67 -14.22
N VAL A 163 -5.58 -19.40 -14.27
CA VAL A 163 -6.52 -19.90 -15.27
C VAL A 163 -7.13 -18.70 -15.97
N GLY A 164 -7.04 -18.66 -17.30
CA GLY A 164 -7.53 -17.54 -18.10
C GLY A 164 -8.35 -17.98 -19.30
N VAL A 165 -9.32 -17.15 -19.68
CA VAL A 165 -10.05 -17.26 -20.94
C VAL A 165 -9.92 -15.95 -21.67
N ASP A 166 -9.32 -15.97 -22.87
CA ASP A 166 -9.28 -14.82 -23.77
C ASP A 166 -10.29 -14.99 -24.89
N TYR A 167 -11.02 -13.93 -25.20
CA TYR A 167 -12.00 -13.95 -26.28
C TYR A 167 -11.94 -12.70 -27.17
N SER A 168 -12.37 -12.89 -28.40
CA SER A 168 -12.68 -11.85 -29.38
C SER A 168 -13.90 -12.31 -30.17
N LEU A 169 -14.91 -11.46 -30.23
CA LEU A 169 -16.20 -11.73 -30.83
C LEU A 169 -16.54 -10.63 -31.85
N PHE A 170 -17.36 -11.02 -32.84
CA PHE A 170 -17.95 -10.15 -33.86
C PHE A 170 -16.92 -9.35 -34.67
N ASN A 171 -15.86 -9.98 -35.17
CA ASN A 171 -14.73 -9.39 -35.87
C ASN A 171 -13.94 -8.39 -35.01
N GLY A 172 -13.66 -8.76 -33.75
CA GLY A 172 -12.88 -7.97 -32.80
C GLY A 172 -13.62 -6.76 -32.24
N ARG A 173 -14.94 -6.73 -32.39
CA ARG A 173 -15.78 -5.63 -31.89
C ARG A 173 -16.04 -5.72 -30.40
N LEU A 174 -16.04 -6.92 -29.85
CA LEU A 174 -16.11 -7.18 -28.41
C LEU A 174 -14.98 -8.15 -28.06
N PHE A 175 -14.11 -7.77 -27.16
CA PHE A 175 -12.96 -8.58 -26.77
C PHE A 175 -12.75 -8.48 -25.27
N GLY A 176 -11.94 -9.37 -24.73
CA GLY A 176 -11.68 -9.37 -23.30
C GLY A 176 -10.96 -10.60 -22.82
N GLN A 177 -10.78 -10.62 -21.51
CA GLN A 177 -10.20 -11.74 -20.79
C GLN A 177 -10.83 -11.86 -19.41
N ILE A 178 -10.97 -13.09 -18.95
CA ILE A 178 -11.33 -13.42 -17.57
C ILE A 178 -10.23 -14.29 -17.03
N GLU A 179 -9.60 -13.86 -15.94
CA GLU A 179 -8.48 -14.54 -15.32
C GLU A 179 -8.78 -14.78 -13.84
N ALA A 180 -8.46 -15.97 -13.35
CA ALA A 180 -8.50 -16.31 -11.94
C ALA A 180 -7.11 -16.81 -11.54
N TYR A 181 -6.62 -16.35 -10.40
CA TYR A 181 -5.32 -16.74 -9.89
C TYR A 181 -5.36 -17.03 -8.40
N ASN A 182 -4.41 -17.84 -7.96
CA ASN A 182 -4.02 -17.86 -6.57
C ASN A 182 -2.51 -18.03 -6.42
N LYS A 183 -1.97 -17.17 -5.56
CA LYS A 183 -0.56 -16.99 -5.24
C LYS A 183 -0.38 -17.42 -3.79
N ASN A 184 0.43 -18.45 -3.57
CA ASN A 184 0.81 -18.93 -2.25
C ASN A 184 2.26 -18.59 -2.01
N SER A 185 2.50 -17.59 -1.16
CA SER A 185 3.83 -17.20 -0.73
C SER A 185 4.21 -17.97 0.53
N LYS A 186 5.38 -18.58 0.52
CA LYS A 186 5.97 -19.34 1.63
C LYS A 186 7.39 -18.84 1.90
N ASP A 187 7.91 -19.21 3.06
CA ASP A 187 9.25 -18.80 3.51
C ASP A 187 9.38 -17.26 3.56
N LEU A 188 8.27 -16.55 3.78
CA LEU A 188 8.29 -15.10 3.92
C LEU A 188 9.05 -14.70 5.17
N ILE A 189 9.75 -13.57 5.07
CA ILE A 189 10.56 -13.05 6.17
C ILE A 189 9.70 -12.14 7.02
N ALA A 190 9.47 -12.57 8.25
CA ALA A 190 8.72 -11.81 9.25
C ALA A 190 9.45 -11.82 10.58
N SER A 191 9.23 -10.77 11.38
CA SER A 191 9.65 -10.76 12.79
C SER A 191 8.74 -11.71 13.57
N ILE A 192 9.32 -12.78 14.11
CA ILE A 192 8.61 -13.77 14.94
C ILE A 192 9.09 -13.71 16.39
N SER A 193 8.25 -14.16 17.30
CA SER A 193 8.62 -14.28 18.71
C SER A 193 9.55 -15.46 18.96
N ILE A 194 10.62 -15.25 19.73
CA ILE A 194 11.56 -16.30 20.13
C ILE A 194 11.82 -16.27 21.65
N PRO A 195 12.26 -17.39 22.27
CA PRO A 195 12.59 -17.42 23.69
C PRO A 195 13.71 -16.45 24.07
N ALA A 196 13.54 -15.73 25.17
CA ALA A 196 14.47 -14.70 25.66
C ALA A 196 15.89 -15.21 25.97
N ILE A 197 16.07 -16.53 26.15
CA ILE A 197 17.39 -17.17 26.32
C ILE A 197 18.35 -16.89 25.14
N ASN A 198 17.81 -16.54 23.98
CA ASN A 198 18.58 -16.16 22.79
C ASN A 198 19.11 -14.70 22.86
N GLY A 199 18.87 -13.97 23.95
CA GLY A 199 19.28 -12.56 24.10
C GLY A 199 18.32 -11.54 23.48
N THR A 200 17.26 -11.99 22.82
CA THR A 200 16.15 -11.18 22.29
C THR A 200 14.85 -11.98 22.36
N THR A 201 13.71 -11.29 22.29
CA THR A 201 12.37 -11.89 22.24
C THR A 201 11.74 -11.86 20.84
N SER A 202 12.40 -11.22 19.87
CA SER A 202 11.91 -11.10 18.49
C SER A 202 13.06 -11.12 17.49
N GLN A 203 12.87 -11.81 16.36
CA GLN A 203 13.85 -11.94 15.29
C GLN A 203 13.21 -12.23 13.93
N LYS A 204 13.86 -11.77 12.85
CA LYS A 204 13.41 -12.01 11.48
C LYS A 204 13.81 -13.39 10.98
N PHE A 205 12.82 -14.22 10.67
CA PHE A 205 13.00 -15.56 10.09
C PHE A 205 12.08 -15.77 8.88
N ASN A 206 12.50 -16.66 7.98
CA ASN A 206 11.66 -17.18 6.90
C ASN A 206 10.60 -18.14 7.49
N ASN A 207 9.64 -17.63 8.26
CA ASN A 207 8.63 -18.43 8.92
C ASN A 207 7.26 -17.74 8.88
N ALA A 208 6.93 -17.19 7.73
CA ALA A 208 5.60 -16.71 7.43
C ALA A 208 5.11 -17.22 6.08
N ALA A 209 3.79 -17.32 5.94
CA ALA A 209 3.13 -17.64 4.69
C ALA A 209 1.89 -16.76 4.50
N MET A 210 1.59 -16.44 3.24
CA MET A 210 0.37 -15.72 2.88
C MET A 210 -0.19 -16.20 1.55
N THR A 211 -1.49 -16.05 1.37
CA THR A 211 -2.19 -16.28 0.11
C THR A 211 -2.76 -14.98 -0.45
N ASN A 212 -2.70 -14.86 -1.77
CA ASN A 212 -3.37 -13.84 -2.56
C ASN A 212 -4.18 -14.54 -3.66
N GLN A 213 -5.50 -14.40 -3.62
CA GLN A 213 -6.37 -14.99 -4.62
C GLN A 213 -7.29 -13.94 -5.22
N GLY A 214 -7.53 -14.03 -6.51
CA GLY A 214 -8.26 -12.99 -7.20
C GLY A 214 -8.81 -13.39 -8.55
N ILE A 215 -9.69 -12.53 -9.05
CA ILE A 215 -10.28 -12.60 -10.37
C ILE A 215 -10.06 -11.25 -11.05
N GLU A 216 -9.65 -11.27 -12.30
CA GLU A 216 -9.49 -10.10 -13.16
C GLU A 216 -10.36 -10.28 -14.39
N ILE A 217 -11.12 -9.24 -14.73
CA ILE A 217 -12.03 -9.22 -15.85
C ILE A 217 -11.71 -7.98 -16.68
N GLU A 218 -11.56 -8.18 -17.98
CA GLU A 218 -11.43 -7.11 -18.94
C GLU A 218 -12.48 -7.29 -20.03
N VAL A 219 -13.23 -6.22 -20.31
CA VAL A 219 -14.18 -6.16 -21.40
C VAL A 219 -13.89 -4.91 -22.23
N GLY A 220 -13.48 -5.13 -23.47
CA GLY A 220 -13.20 -4.09 -24.45
C GLY A 220 -14.17 -4.13 -25.62
N THR A 221 -14.43 -2.98 -26.21
CA THR A 221 -15.23 -2.83 -27.41
C THR A 221 -14.55 -1.91 -28.41
N GLN A 222 -14.71 -2.20 -29.69
CA GLN A 222 -14.34 -1.30 -30.78
C GLN A 222 -15.44 -1.30 -31.84
N GLN A 223 -16.19 -0.20 -31.91
CA GLN A 223 -17.31 -0.04 -32.84
C GLN A 223 -16.97 0.99 -33.91
N ASN A 224 -17.20 0.62 -35.17
CA ASN A 224 -17.15 1.53 -36.30
C ASN A 224 -18.58 1.85 -36.74
N LEU A 225 -19.02 3.07 -36.49
CA LEU A 225 -20.35 3.57 -36.82
C LEU A 225 -20.24 4.56 -37.99
N TYR A 226 -21.29 4.63 -38.82
CA TYR A 226 -21.36 5.54 -39.98
C TYR A 226 -20.12 5.50 -40.89
N GLY A 227 -19.62 4.31 -41.25
CA GLY A 227 -18.46 4.17 -42.14
C GLY A 227 -17.16 4.72 -41.54
N LYS A 228 -16.94 4.53 -40.23
CA LYS A 228 -15.79 5.02 -39.45
C LYS A 228 -15.74 6.53 -39.21
N LYS A 229 -16.82 7.25 -39.55
CA LYS A 229 -17.00 8.65 -39.13
C LYS A 229 -17.17 8.75 -37.62
N ILE A 230 -17.74 7.72 -37.00
CA ILE A 230 -17.78 7.59 -35.56
C ILE A 230 -17.07 6.29 -35.19
N VAL A 231 -16.06 6.37 -34.34
CA VAL A 231 -15.36 5.20 -33.79
C VAL A 231 -15.41 5.27 -32.28
N TRP A 232 -16.00 4.25 -31.66
CA TRP A 232 -16.01 4.11 -30.20
C TRP A 232 -15.07 2.99 -29.80
N LYS A 233 -14.12 3.29 -28.92
CA LYS A 233 -13.30 2.30 -28.23
C LYS A 233 -13.58 2.41 -26.74
N GLY A 234 -14.03 1.33 -26.14
CA GLY A 234 -14.26 1.24 -24.70
C GLY A 234 -13.44 0.12 -24.12
N ASN A 235 -12.97 0.29 -22.89
CA ASN A 235 -12.34 -0.75 -22.09
C ASN A 235 -12.79 -0.59 -20.64
N VAL A 236 -13.24 -1.68 -20.05
CA VAL A 236 -13.53 -1.78 -18.63
C VAL A 236 -12.69 -2.92 -18.09
N ASN A 237 -11.85 -2.63 -17.11
CA ASN A 237 -11.14 -3.65 -16.34
C ASN A 237 -11.63 -3.59 -14.89
N ALA A 238 -11.85 -4.76 -14.30
CA ALA A 238 -12.21 -4.91 -12.90
C ALA A 238 -11.38 -6.04 -12.30
N SER A 239 -10.87 -5.84 -11.09
CA SER A 239 -10.18 -6.89 -10.36
C SER A 239 -10.69 -7.00 -8.93
N TYR A 240 -10.68 -8.23 -8.43
CA TYR A 240 -10.89 -8.55 -7.03
C TYR A 240 -9.67 -9.31 -6.52
N ASN A 241 -9.07 -8.88 -5.42
CA ASN A 241 -7.98 -9.59 -4.77
C ASN A 241 -8.21 -9.67 -3.26
N GLN A 242 -8.14 -10.89 -2.73
CA GLN A 242 -8.18 -11.18 -1.32
C GLN A 242 -6.81 -11.64 -0.84
N ASN A 243 -6.29 -10.99 0.19
CA ASN A 243 -5.06 -11.38 0.88
C ASN A 243 -5.40 -11.97 2.26
N LYS A 244 -4.66 -13.01 2.65
CA LYS A 244 -4.72 -13.63 3.98
C LYS A 244 -3.34 -14.14 4.41
N ILE A 245 -2.92 -13.79 5.62
CA ILE A 245 -1.76 -14.40 6.28
C ILE A 245 -2.20 -15.79 6.76
N THR A 246 -1.50 -16.83 6.31
CA THR A 246 -1.87 -18.23 6.56
C THR A 246 -1.01 -18.90 7.63
N ASP A 247 0.17 -18.36 7.91
CA ASP A 247 1.09 -18.86 8.91
C ASP A 247 1.96 -17.70 9.39
N LEU A 248 1.92 -17.39 10.69
CA LEU A 248 2.77 -16.39 11.32
C LEU A 248 2.70 -16.55 12.84
N PHE A 249 3.84 -16.83 13.48
CA PHE A 249 3.88 -16.93 14.94
C PHE A 249 4.35 -15.64 15.62
N ILE A 250 3.43 -15.03 16.38
CA ILE A 250 3.72 -13.95 17.33
C ILE A 250 3.08 -14.36 18.66
N ALA A 251 3.87 -14.34 19.74
CA ALA A 251 3.47 -14.92 21.03
C ALA A 251 2.35 -14.12 21.71
N ALA A 252 2.37 -12.80 21.58
CA ALA A 252 1.33 -11.91 22.07
C ALA A 252 1.39 -10.58 21.34
N PHE A 253 0.24 -9.93 21.19
CA PHE A 253 0.14 -8.55 20.72
C PHE A 253 -0.29 -7.65 21.88
N ASP A 254 0.39 -6.52 22.08
CA ASP A 254 -0.13 -5.45 22.93
C ASP A 254 -1.00 -4.49 22.11
N GLY A 255 -1.92 -3.81 22.80
CA GLY A 255 -2.92 -2.95 22.14
C GLY A 255 -2.29 -1.78 21.36
N ALA A 256 -1.21 -1.19 21.88
CA ALA A 256 -0.56 -0.05 21.24
C ALA A 256 0.13 -0.48 19.94
N THR A 257 0.78 -1.63 19.94
CA THR A 257 1.39 -2.22 18.74
C THR A 257 0.31 -2.54 17.71
N LEU A 258 -0.73 -3.29 18.09
CA LEU A 258 -1.74 -3.79 17.15
C LEU A 258 -2.51 -2.67 16.45
N THR A 259 -2.81 -1.57 17.15
CA THR A 259 -3.52 -0.40 16.57
C THR A 259 -2.58 0.67 16.01
N SER A 260 -1.27 0.39 15.93
CA SER A 260 -0.29 1.35 15.43
C SER A 260 -0.58 1.78 13.99
N THR A 261 0.06 2.87 13.56
CA THR A 261 -0.06 3.36 12.17
C THR A 261 0.70 2.49 11.17
N SER A 262 1.61 1.64 11.64
CA SER A 262 2.33 0.70 10.80
C SER A 262 1.54 -0.59 10.63
N PRO A 263 1.59 -1.25 9.46
CA PRO A 263 0.94 -2.55 9.29
C PRO A 263 1.45 -3.55 10.31
N VAL A 264 0.51 -4.19 11.02
CA VAL A 264 0.79 -5.32 11.91
C VAL A 264 0.20 -6.58 11.30
N TYR A 265 1.03 -7.62 11.22
CA TYR A 265 0.65 -8.89 10.62
C TYR A 265 0.10 -9.81 11.69
N VAL A 266 -1.12 -10.30 11.47
CA VAL A 266 -1.80 -11.25 12.37
C VAL A 266 -2.25 -12.45 11.53
N GLU A 267 -1.93 -13.65 11.99
CA GLU A 267 -2.35 -14.89 11.34
C GLU A 267 -3.88 -14.94 11.19
N GLY A 268 -4.37 -15.42 10.04
CA GLY A 268 -5.79 -15.53 9.76
C GLY A 268 -6.42 -14.27 9.16
N TYR A 269 -5.75 -13.12 9.23
CA TYR A 269 -6.26 -11.83 8.74
C TYR A 269 -5.55 -11.35 7.47
N ASN A 270 -6.10 -10.29 6.88
CA ASN A 270 -5.45 -9.59 5.76
C ASN A 270 -4.21 -8.86 6.28
N ALA A 271 -3.11 -8.83 5.51
CA ALA A 271 -1.86 -8.18 5.89
C ALA A 271 -1.99 -6.65 6.11
N ASN A 272 -3.06 -6.03 5.65
CA ASN A 272 -3.37 -4.61 5.82
C ASN A 272 -4.65 -4.41 6.65
N THR A 273 -4.91 -5.29 7.62
CA THR A 273 -6.07 -5.15 8.51
C THR A 273 -5.92 -3.91 9.40
N LEU A 274 -6.95 -3.06 9.43
CA LEU A 274 -7.04 -1.92 10.33
C LEU A 274 -7.61 -2.38 11.67
N TRP A 275 -6.78 -2.33 12.71
CA TRP A 275 -7.19 -2.64 14.07
C TRP A 275 -7.48 -1.36 14.85
N THR A 276 -8.53 -1.41 15.67
CA THR A 276 -8.95 -0.29 16.53
C THR A 276 -9.37 -0.78 17.91
N PHE A 277 -9.36 0.11 18.90
CA PHE A 277 -10.07 -0.13 20.16
C PHE A 277 -11.57 0.14 19.99
N ALA A 278 -12.40 -0.68 20.62
CA ALA A 278 -13.83 -0.42 20.69
C ALA A 278 -14.12 0.66 21.73
N TYR A 279 -14.65 1.81 21.30
CA TYR A 279 -15.09 2.83 22.25
C TYR A 279 -16.27 2.31 23.09
N ASN A 280 -16.23 2.55 24.39
CA ASN A 280 -17.21 2.02 25.35
C ASN A 280 -17.96 3.12 26.10
N GLY A 281 -17.92 4.34 25.57
CA GLY A 281 -18.56 5.51 26.16
C GLY A 281 -17.87 6.00 27.43
N VAL A 282 -18.52 6.98 28.07
CA VAL A 282 -18.06 7.56 29.33
C VAL A 282 -18.66 6.81 30.51
N LYS A 283 -17.84 6.50 31.52
CA LYS A 283 -18.27 5.86 32.77
C LYS A 283 -17.85 6.68 33.97
N ASN A 284 -18.68 6.71 35.01
CA ASN A 284 -18.29 7.28 36.30
C ASN A 284 -17.40 6.27 37.05
N LEU A 285 -16.13 6.60 37.23
CA LEU A 285 -15.14 5.81 37.97
C LEU A 285 -14.90 6.36 39.38
N GLY A 286 -15.66 7.38 39.77
CA GLY A 286 -15.64 7.99 41.09
C GLY A 286 -16.78 7.47 41.95
N THR A 287 -17.10 8.22 43.01
CA THR A 287 -18.26 7.95 43.86
C THR A 287 -19.44 8.83 43.44
N ALA A 288 -20.60 8.64 44.06
CA ALA A 288 -21.75 9.53 43.86
C ALA A 288 -21.43 10.97 44.32
N ASP A 289 -20.68 11.12 45.40
CA ASP A 289 -20.33 12.42 46.00
C ASP A 289 -19.13 13.11 45.33
N SER A 290 -18.35 12.36 44.54
CA SER A 290 -17.20 12.85 43.79
C SER A 290 -17.13 12.13 42.45
N PRO A 291 -18.03 12.48 41.51
CA PRO A 291 -18.09 11.82 40.23
C PRO A 291 -16.82 12.08 39.41
N ASN A 292 -16.40 11.05 38.69
CA ASN A 292 -15.21 11.06 37.85
C ASN A 292 -15.55 10.37 36.54
N TRP A 293 -16.17 11.13 35.64
CA TRP A 293 -16.60 10.68 34.33
C TRP A 293 -15.40 10.59 33.40
N GLN A 294 -15.12 9.39 32.90
CA GLN A 294 -13.97 9.13 32.04
C GLN A 294 -14.39 8.37 30.78
N PRO A 295 -13.83 8.70 29.61
CA PRO A 295 -13.98 7.87 28.42
C PRO A 295 -13.34 6.52 28.67
N THR A 296 -13.98 5.47 28.16
CA THR A 296 -13.51 4.09 28.32
C THR A 296 -13.49 3.35 27.00
N ILE A 297 -12.65 2.32 26.93
CA ILE A 297 -12.60 1.33 25.87
C ILE A 297 -12.97 -0.05 26.41
N LYS A 298 -13.31 -0.98 25.53
CA LYS A 298 -13.47 -2.39 25.90
C LYS A 298 -12.10 -3.08 25.93
N GLY A 299 -11.87 -3.89 26.96
CA GLY A 299 -10.79 -4.85 27.06
C GLY A 299 -11.32 -6.28 26.97
N VAL A 300 -10.47 -7.23 27.37
CA VAL A 300 -10.80 -8.67 27.42
C VAL A 300 -12.10 -8.88 28.20
N ASP A 301 -12.94 -9.82 27.74
CA ASP A 301 -14.24 -10.16 28.32
C ASP A 301 -15.23 -8.97 28.46
N GLY A 302 -15.00 -7.87 27.75
CA GLY A 302 -15.84 -6.67 27.81
C GLY A 302 -15.59 -5.77 29.01
N ALA A 303 -14.51 -6.00 29.76
CA ALA A 303 -14.07 -5.10 30.82
C ALA A 303 -13.87 -3.67 30.30
N SER A 304 -14.08 -2.67 31.16
CA SER A 304 -13.89 -1.27 30.79
C SER A 304 -12.56 -0.74 31.29
N PHE A 305 -11.75 -0.19 30.38
CA PHE A 305 -10.50 0.47 30.71
C PHE A 305 -10.64 1.96 30.45
N ASP A 306 -10.25 2.79 31.41
CA ASP A 306 -10.15 4.24 31.23
C ASP A 306 -8.91 4.60 30.42
N PHE A 307 -8.79 5.85 30.01
CA PHE A 307 -7.64 6.27 29.19
C PHE A 307 -6.33 6.41 30.01
N GLY A 308 -6.38 6.15 31.32
CA GLY A 308 -5.28 6.29 32.26
C GLY A 308 -4.16 5.25 32.10
N ALA A 309 -4.43 4.11 31.47
CA ALA A 309 -3.43 3.10 31.11
C ALA A 309 -3.77 2.39 29.79
N TRP A 310 -2.78 1.72 29.19
CA TRP A 310 -3.04 0.78 28.10
C TRP A 310 -3.76 -0.47 28.62
N THR A 311 -4.67 -1.01 27.82
CA THR A 311 -5.36 -2.27 28.13
C THR A 311 -4.36 -3.41 28.27
N SER A 312 -4.42 -4.13 29.38
CA SER A 312 -3.67 -5.37 29.59
C SER A 312 -4.39 -6.56 28.96
N GLY A 313 -3.64 -7.54 28.48
CA GLY A 313 -4.17 -8.77 27.87
C GLY A 313 -3.73 -8.91 26.41
N GLU A 314 -4.20 -9.96 25.76
CA GLU A 314 -3.91 -10.22 24.35
C GLU A 314 -4.75 -9.29 23.46
N ALA A 315 -4.10 -8.42 22.69
CA ALA A 315 -4.78 -7.38 21.94
C ALA A 315 -5.74 -7.90 20.88
N THR A 316 -5.46 -9.08 20.31
CA THR A 316 -6.37 -9.70 19.34
C THR A 316 -7.74 -10.10 19.95
N GLU A 317 -7.86 -10.17 21.28
CA GLU A 317 -9.13 -10.47 21.97
C GLU A 317 -10.01 -9.24 22.20
N PHE A 318 -9.44 -8.02 22.23
CA PHE A 318 -10.19 -6.79 22.53
C PHE A 318 -10.09 -5.69 21.47
N CYS A 319 -9.10 -5.71 20.59
CA CYS A 319 -9.05 -4.85 19.42
C CYS A 319 -9.98 -5.40 18.34
N VAL A 320 -10.66 -4.49 17.65
CA VAL A 320 -11.63 -4.80 16.61
C VAL A 320 -10.92 -4.77 15.24
N PRO A 321 -10.99 -5.86 14.44
CA PRO A 321 -10.51 -5.86 13.07
C PRO A 321 -11.56 -5.22 12.14
N MET A 322 -11.36 -3.96 11.77
CA MET A 322 -12.37 -3.16 11.06
C MET A 322 -12.44 -3.42 9.55
N GLY A 323 -11.53 -4.23 9.01
CA GLY A 323 -11.39 -4.51 7.58
C GLY A 323 -10.01 -4.17 7.06
N THR A 324 -9.80 -4.29 5.75
CA THR A 324 -8.51 -3.97 5.11
C THR A 324 -8.43 -2.51 4.69
N THR A 325 -7.24 -1.90 4.75
CA THR A 325 -6.96 -0.56 4.22
C THR A 325 -6.62 -0.55 2.73
N VAL A 326 -6.47 -1.73 2.12
CA VAL A 326 -6.17 -1.87 0.69
C VAL A 326 -7.43 -2.34 -0.03
N ALA A 327 -7.85 -1.60 -1.06
CA ALA A 327 -9.03 -1.90 -1.86
C ALA A 327 -8.97 -3.32 -2.46
N PRO A 328 -9.84 -4.26 -2.06
CA PRO A 328 -9.92 -5.56 -2.70
C PRO A 328 -10.51 -5.46 -4.10
N TRP A 329 -11.41 -4.51 -4.35
CA TRP A 329 -12.01 -4.27 -5.67
C TRP A 329 -11.40 -3.04 -6.34
N LEU A 330 -10.88 -3.21 -7.55
CA LEU A 330 -10.41 -2.12 -8.41
C LEU A 330 -11.23 -2.10 -9.70
N LEU A 331 -11.55 -0.90 -10.19
CA LEU A 331 -12.27 -0.68 -11.44
C LEU A 331 -11.53 0.39 -12.25
N GLY A 332 -11.27 0.11 -13.52
CA GLY A 332 -10.78 1.06 -14.51
C GLY A 332 -11.73 1.11 -15.70
N VAL A 333 -12.14 2.32 -16.07
CA VAL A 333 -12.98 2.55 -17.25
C VAL A 333 -12.28 3.56 -18.13
N THR A 334 -11.96 3.16 -19.35
CA THR A 334 -11.38 4.03 -20.37
C THR A 334 -12.28 4.01 -21.59
N ASN A 335 -12.71 5.18 -22.04
CA ASN A 335 -13.45 5.29 -23.30
C ASN A 335 -12.81 6.35 -24.18
N SER A 336 -12.81 6.10 -25.48
CA SER A 336 -12.51 7.09 -26.51
C SER A 336 -13.52 7.03 -27.64
N PHE A 337 -13.89 8.20 -28.12
CA PHE A 337 -14.85 8.44 -29.18
C PHE A 337 -14.17 9.35 -30.19
N LYS A 338 -13.96 8.83 -31.40
CA LYS A 338 -13.69 9.66 -32.55
C LYS A 338 -15.02 9.99 -33.21
N ILE A 339 -15.35 11.27 -33.30
CA ILE A 339 -16.56 11.78 -33.96
C ILE A 339 -16.10 12.78 -35.01
N TYR A 340 -16.07 12.34 -36.28
CA TYR A 340 -15.48 13.08 -37.40
C TYR A 340 -14.02 13.46 -37.12
N ASP A 341 -13.78 14.76 -36.92
CA ASP A 341 -12.48 15.39 -36.71
C ASP A 341 -12.18 15.61 -35.20
N PHE A 342 -13.12 15.25 -34.34
CA PHE A 342 -12.97 15.32 -32.88
C PHE A 342 -12.62 13.95 -32.31
N ASP A 343 -11.68 13.93 -31.38
CA ASP A 343 -11.35 12.78 -30.54
C ASP A 343 -11.62 13.17 -29.08
N PHE A 344 -12.54 12.48 -28.42
CA PHE A 344 -12.89 12.67 -27.02
C PHE A 344 -12.55 11.40 -26.25
N SER A 345 -11.87 11.50 -25.11
CA SER A 345 -11.60 10.35 -24.25
C SER A 345 -11.70 10.70 -22.77
N PHE A 346 -12.00 9.70 -21.96
CA PHE A 346 -12.00 9.84 -20.50
C PHE A 346 -11.53 8.57 -19.80
N ILE A 347 -10.98 8.78 -18.59
CA ILE A 347 -10.55 7.72 -17.67
C ILE A 347 -11.24 7.92 -16.33
N ILE A 348 -11.95 6.88 -15.88
CA ILE A 348 -12.56 6.80 -14.56
C ILE A 348 -11.94 5.61 -13.84
N THR A 349 -11.64 5.80 -12.55
CA THR A 349 -11.12 4.74 -11.68
C THR A 349 -12.02 4.60 -10.45
N GLY A 350 -12.14 3.39 -9.92
CA GLY A 350 -12.89 3.11 -8.71
C GLY A 350 -12.14 2.14 -7.81
N LYS A 351 -12.28 2.33 -6.50
CA LYS A 351 -11.71 1.46 -5.47
C LYS A 351 -12.77 1.19 -4.42
N PHE A 352 -13.01 -0.08 -4.08
CA PHE A 352 -14.13 -0.47 -3.20
C PHE A 352 -13.77 -1.60 -2.23
N GLY A 353 -14.55 -1.73 -1.16
CA GLY A 353 -14.45 -2.83 -0.18
C GLY A 353 -13.33 -2.71 0.84
N HIS A 354 -12.76 -1.51 1.01
CA HIS A 354 -11.74 -1.21 2.02
C HIS A 354 -12.23 -0.10 2.95
N VAL A 355 -11.52 0.06 4.06
CA VAL A 355 -11.79 1.06 5.08
C VAL A 355 -10.60 1.98 5.26
N PHE A 356 -10.86 3.18 5.76
CA PHE A 356 -9.82 4.11 6.17
C PHE A 356 -10.18 4.73 7.51
N LYS A 357 -9.18 5.31 8.16
CA LYS A 357 -9.39 6.07 9.39
C LYS A 357 -9.52 7.54 9.03
N ARG A 358 -10.68 8.12 9.36
CA ARG A 358 -10.97 9.54 9.13
C ARG A 358 -10.18 10.43 10.11
N GLU A 359 -10.15 11.73 9.83
CA GLU A 359 -9.55 12.69 10.75
C GLU A 359 -10.33 12.75 12.08
N SER A 360 -9.62 12.61 13.20
CA SER A 360 -10.16 12.76 14.54
C SER A 360 -9.94 14.17 15.09
N PHE A 361 -10.68 14.53 16.14
CA PHE A 361 -10.37 15.73 16.90
C PHE A 361 -9.00 15.62 17.57
N ASN A 362 -8.21 16.67 17.54
CA ASN A 362 -6.87 16.69 18.11
C ASN A 362 -6.90 17.10 19.59
N TYR A 363 -6.87 16.09 20.46
CA TYR A 363 -6.79 16.34 21.90
C TYR A 363 -5.42 16.87 22.30
N PRO A 364 -5.32 17.70 23.35
CA PRO A 364 -4.03 18.19 23.82
C PRO A 364 -3.16 17.04 24.36
N PRO A 365 -1.92 16.87 23.84
CA PRO A 365 -1.03 15.80 24.28
C PRO A 365 -0.48 16.05 25.69
N ALA A 366 0.04 14.99 26.32
CA ALA A 366 0.70 15.08 27.62
C ALA A 366 2.01 15.88 27.59
N TRP A 367 2.68 15.92 26.44
CA TRP A 367 3.99 16.54 26.27
C TRP A 367 3.99 17.36 24.97
N GLY A 368 4.13 18.68 25.06
CA GLY A 368 4.21 19.55 23.89
C GLY A 368 3.59 20.93 24.08
N ASP A 369 3.73 21.76 23.05
CA ASP A 369 3.10 23.08 22.96
C ASP A 369 1.58 22.99 22.83
N ARG A 370 0.89 24.13 23.00
CA ARG A 370 -0.56 24.26 22.82
C ARG A 370 -0.99 23.75 21.45
N VAL A 371 -1.86 22.74 21.42
CA VAL A 371 -2.51 22.26 20.21
C VAL A 371 -3.77 23.08 19.95
N LEU A 372 -3.84 23.72 18.78
CA LEU A 372 -5.02 24.46 18.35
C LEU A 372 -6.12 23.47 17.93
N PRO A 373 -7.36 23.60 18.43
CA PRO A 373 -8.47 22.75 18.01
C PRO A 373 -8.66 22.74 16.48
N ASN A 374 -8.78 21.55 15.89
CA ASN A 374 -9.03 21.38 14.46
C ASN A 374 -10.52 21.50 14.11
N SER A 375 -10.85 21.28 12.84
CA SER A 375 -12.22 21.37 12.31
C SER A 375 -13.23 20.41 12.94
N LYS A 376 -12.79 19.45 13.78
CA LYS A 376 -13.67 18.48 14.44
C LYS A 376 -14.23 18.95 15.80
N LEU A 377 -13.88 20.17 16.25
CA LEU A 377 -14.35 20.71 17.54
C LEU A 377 -15.88 20.68 17.69
N ASN A 378 -16.61 21.14 16.67
CA ASN A 378 -18.08 21.18 16.70
C ASN A 378 -18.68 19.77 16.76
N GLU A 379 -18.01 18.78 16.19
CA GLU A 379 -18.45 17.38 16.22
C GLU A 379 -18.35 16.82 17.64
N VAL A 380 -17.24 17.10 18.33
CA VAL A 380 -17.02 16.66 19.72
C VAL A 380 -17.95 17.39 20.70
N LEU A 381 -18.13 18.70 20.54
CA LEU A 381 -18.98 19.50 21.43
C LEU A 381 -20.46 19.09 21.40
N ASN A 382 -20.97 18.69 20.24
CA ASN A 382 -22.37 18.30 20.07
C ASN A 382 -22.56 16.77 20.01
N GLY A 383 -21.46 16.01 20.13
CA GLY A 383 -21.46 14.57 20.02
C GLY A 383 -22.04 13.90 21.27
N ASP A 384 -22.66 12.73 21.08
CA ASP A 384 -23.08 11.86 22.18
C ASP A 384 -21.84 11.27 22.88
N PRO A 385 -21.57 11.59 24.17
CA PRO A 385 -20.41 11.09 24.89
C PRO A 385 -20.33 9.57 24.95
N MET A 386 -21.45 8.86 24.75
CA MET A 386 -21.46 7.40 24.69
C MET A 386 -20.98 6.83 23.35
N LYS A 387 -20.82 7.66 22.31
CA LYS A 387 -20.46 7.23 20.94
C LYS A 387 -19.18 7.88 20.41
N ILE A 388 -18.82 9.06 20.90
CA ILE A 388 -17.59 9.75 20.56
C ILE A 388 -16.91 10.19 21.87
N VAL A 389 -15.57 10.23 21.87
CA VAL A 389 -14.84 10.81 23.00
C VAL A 389 -15.26 12.28 23.14
N PRO A 390 -15.74 12.73 24.31
CA PRO A 390 -16.10 14.13 24.53
C PRO A 390 -14.87 14.95 24.96
N LEU A 391 -15.02 16.27 25.09
CA LEU A 391 -14.09 17.07 25.90
C LEU A 391 -14.18 16.65 27.39
N PRO A 392 -13.14 16.93 28.21
CA PRO A 392 -13.19 16.69 29.65
C PRO A 392 -14.47 17.18 30.33
N MET A 393 -15.09 16.31 31.14
CA MET A 393 -16.41 16.55 31.73
C MET A 393 -16.37 16.88 33.24
N ASN A 394 -15.25 16.65 33.93
CA ASN A 394 -15.16 16.73 35.39
C ASN A 394 -14.89 18.17 35.90
N GLY A 395 -15.82 19.08 35.62
CA GLY A 395 -15.75 20.47 36.11
C GLY A 395 -14.71 21.33 35.38
N PRO A 396 -14.38 22.53 35.91
CA PRO A 396 -13.58 23.52 35.20
C PRO A 396 -12.10 23.15 35.03
N ILE A 397 -11.59 22.17 35.80
CA ILE A 397 -10.21 21.70 35.75
C ILE A 397 -10.21 20.18 35.79
N GLU A 398 -9.92 19.55 34.65
CA GLU A 398 -9.65 18.12 34.56
C GLU A 398 -8.15 17.87 34.74
N GLY A 399 -7.75 17.29 35.87
CA GLY A 399 -6.35 16.97 36.17
C GLY A 399 -5.76 15.86 35.30
N ARG A 400 -6.59 15.10 34.57
CA ARG A 400 -6.22 13.99 33.70
C ARG A 400 -6.42 14.27 32.21
N TYR A 401 -6.58 15.54 31.80
CA TYR A 401 -6.98 15.90 30.43
C TYR A 401 -6.02 15.34 29.37
N TYR A 402 -4.74 15.21 29.71
CA TYR A 402 -3.70 14.72 28.83
C TYR A 402 -3.84 13.23 28.45
N PHE A 403 -4.70 12.46 29.12
CA PHE A 403 -5.00 11.09 28.72
C PHE A 403 -6.00 11.01 27.56
N TRP A 404 -6.73 12.08 27.24
CA TRP A 404 -7.65 12.10 26.09
C TRP A 404 -6.92 11.84 24.75
N ASP A 405 -5.66 12.28 24.67
CA ASP A 405 -4.78 12.07 23.52
C ASP A 405 -4.31 10.61 23.33
N ARG A 406 -4.45 9.75 24.34
CA ARG A 406 -3.88 8.39 24.27
C ARG A 406 -4.58 7.49 23.26
N PHE A 407 -5.91 7.46 23.28
CA PHE A 407 -6.70 6.50 22.50
C PHE A 407 -7.46 7.14 21.35
N TYR A 408 -7.63 8.47 21.34
CA TYR A 408 -8.48 9.14 20.35
C TYR A 408 -8.18 8.78 18.89
N PRO A 409 -6.95 8.51 18.42
CA PRO A 409 -6.70 8.23 17.01
C PRO A 409 -6.80 6.73 16.70
N TYR A 410 -7.24 5.89 17.65
CA TYR A 410 -7.26 4.44 17.53
C TYR A 410 -8.65 3.84 17.73
N LEU A 411 -9.71 4.66 17.75
CA LEU A 411 -11.06 4.23 18.08
C LEU A 411 -11.86 3.82 16.83
N ASP A 412 -12.69 2.80 17.00
CA ASP A 412 -13.53 2.17 15.96
C ASP A 412 -14.49 3.15 15.28
N TYR A 413 -15.08 4.11 15.99
CA TYR A 413 -16.00 5.10 15.42
C TYR A 413 -15.36 6.04 14.38
N LEU A 414 -14.03 6.05 14.26
CA LEU A 414 -13.30 6.81 13.25
C LEU A 414 -13.12 6.05 11.93
N VAL A 415 -13.47 4.77 11.90
CA VAL A 415 -13.29 3.94 10.71
C VAL A 415 -14.50 4.07 9.80
N GLU A 416 -14.22 4.38 8.53
CA GLU A 416 -15.23 4.68 7.54
C GLU A 416 -14.96 3.94 6.23
N ASN A 417 -15.99 3.86 5.39
CA ASN A 417 -15.89 3.25 4.07
C ASN A 417 -14.95 4.07 3.16
N ALA A 418 -13.87 3.45 2.68
CA ALA A 418 -12.91 4.08 1.78
C ALA A 418 -13.29 3.96 0.30
N GLY A 419 -14.48 3.44 0.01
CA GLY A 419 -15.03 3.35 -1.34
C GLY A 419 -15.05 4.72 -2.02
N HIS A 420 -14.57 4.79 -3.25
CA HIS A 420 -14.57 6.03 -4.03
C HIS A 420 -14.45 5.78 -5.55
N ILE A 421 -14.89 6.78 -6.33
CA ILE A 421 -14.71 6.88 -7.78
C ILE A 421 -13.97 8.17 -8.09
N ARG A 422 -12.97 8.14 -8.98
CA ARG A 422 -12.25 9.32 -9.45
C ARG A 422 -12.35 9.50 -10.95
N PHE A 423 -12.57 10.75 -11.35
CA PHE A 423 -12.48 11.20 -12.74
C PHE A 423 -11.05 11.66 -13.00
N GLN A 424 -10.24 10.73 -13.51
CA GLN A 424 -8.78 10.91 -13.63
C GLN A 424 -8.43 11.84 -14.77
N GLU A 425 -9.04 11.64 -15.93
CA GLU A 425 -8.68 12.36 -17.14
C GLU A 425 -9.91 12.53 -18.04
N VAL A 426 -10.01 13.71 -18.66
CA VAL A 426 -10.84 13.97 -19.83
C VAL A 426 -9.97 14.68 -20.86
N ASN A 427 -9.96 14.19 -22.09
CA ASN A 427 -9.23 14.79 -23.20
C ASN A 427 -10.18 15.03 -24.38
N LEU A 428 -10.05 16.20 -24.99
CA LEU A 428 -10.74 16.58 -26.21
C LEU A 428 -9.72 17.13 -27.19
N THR A 429 -9.62 16.51 -28.36
CA THR A 429 -8.73 16.91 -29.44
C THR A 429 -9.56 17.19 -30.69
N TYR A 430 -9.28 18.30 -31.36
CA TYR A 430 -9.77 18.59 -32.70
C TYR A 430 -8.60 18.51 -33.67
N THR A 431 -8.72 17.66 -34.69
CA THR A 431 -7.74 17.53 -35.76
C THR A 431 -8.25 18.28 -36.99
N LEU A 432 -7.55 19.32 -37.42
CA LEU A 432 -7.95 20.07 -38.60
C LEU A 432 -7.92 19.17 -39.85
N PRO A 433 -8.98 19.16 -40.68
CA PRO A 433 -9.00 18.37 -41.92
C PRO A 433 -7.81 18.66 -42.82
N SER A 434 -7.21 17.61 -43.39
CA SER A 434 -5.97 17.71 -44.18
C SER A 434 -6.01 18.76 -45.31
N PRO A 435 -7.11 18.95 -46.06
CA PRO A 435 -7.17 20.01 -47.09
C PRO A 435 -7.01 21.43 -46.51
N LEU A 436 -7.48 21.66 -45.28
CA LEU A 436 -7.35 22.96 -44.60
C LEU A 436 -5.96 23.12 -43.99
N ALA A 437 -5.41 22.08 -43.37
CA ALA A 437 -4.05 22.10 -42.82
C ALA A 437 -3.00 22.38 -43.92
N ARG A 438 -3.15 21.78 -45.11
CA ARG A 438 -2.24 22.01 -46.24
C ARG A 438 -2.27 23.43 -46.77
N LYS A 439 -3.39 24.16 -46.67
CA LYS A 439 -3.46 25.57 -47.10
C LYS A 439 -2.55 26.49 -46.28
N VAL A 440 -2.24 26.10 -45.05
CA VAL A 440 -1.34 26.85 -44.15
C VAL A 440 0.06 26.22 -44.08
N GLY A 441 0.39 25.31 -45.00
CA GLY A 441 1.72 24.69 -45.09
C GLY A 441 1.99 23.61 -44.04
N LEU A 442 0.95 23.00 -43.47
CA LEU A 442 1.07 21.98 -42.42
C LEU A 442 0.52 20.62 -42.90
N ASN A 443 1.18 19.53 -42.50
CA ASN A 443 0.69 18.17 -42.71
C ASN A 443 -0.39 17.76 -41.69
N VAL A 444 -0.21 18.16 -40.43
CA VAL A 444 -1.18 17.92 -39.34
C VAL A 444 -1.21 19.14 -38.43
N LEU A 445 -2.42 19.59 -38.09
CA LEU A 445 -2.67 20.55 -37.02
C LEU A 445 -3.73 19.97 -36.09
N GLN A 446 -3.37 19.78 -34.82
CA GLN A 446 -4.30 19.36 -33.77
C GLN A 446 -4.33 20.42 -32.68
N VAL A 447 -5.51 20.73 -32.18
CA VAL A 447 -5.71 21.54 -30.97
C VAL A 447 -6.35 20.63 -29.93
N TYR A 448 -5.81 20.59 -28.73
CA TYR A 448 -6.31 19.72 -27.69
C TYR A 448 -6.43 20.44 -26.35
N GLY A 449 -7.40 19.98 -25.56
CA GLY A 449 -7.57 20.32 -24.17
C GLY A 449 -7.65 19.04 -23.34
N GLN A 450 -6.82 18.95 -22.31
CA GLN A 450 -6.80 17.84 -21.37
C GLN A 450 -7.02 18.37 -19.96
N ALA A 451 -7.91 17.73 -19.22
CA ALA A 451 -8.16 18.02 -17.82
C ALA A 451 -7.91 16.76 -16.98
N ASN A 452 -7.05 16.89 -15.96
CA ASN A 452 -6.64 15.80 -15.08
C ASN A 452 -7.09 16.05 -13.64
N ASN A 453 -7.29 14.97 -12.88
CA ASN A 453 -7.68 15.00 -11.46
C ASN A 453 -8.93 15.83 -11.18
N LEU A 454 -9.94 15.71 -12.05
CA LEU A 454 -11.10 16.61 -12.10
C LEU A 454 -11.88 16.63 -10.79
N SER A 455 -12.32 15.44 -10.34
CA SER A 455 -13.14 15.30 -9.14
C SER A 455 -13.17 13.85 -8.66
N SER A 456 -13.76 13.65 -7.48
CA SER A 456 -13.94 12.33 -6.89
C SER A 456 -15.26 12.26 -6.13
N ILE A 457 -15.86 11.09 -6.13
CA ILE A 457 -17.08 10.77 -5.37
C ILE A 457 -16.67 9.79 -4.28
N TYR A 458 -16.95 10.13 -3.03
CA TYR A 458 -16.63 9.31 -1.87
C TYR A 458 -17.91 8.67 -1.31
N PHE A 459 -17.79 7.45 -0.79
CA PHE A 459 -18.92 6.68 -0.25
C PHE A 459 -18.98 6.69 1.29
N ASN A 460 -18.16 7.51 1.96
CA ASN A 460 -18.27 7.75 3.41
C ASN A 460 -19.19 8.93 3.72
N LYS A 461 -19.77 8.92 4.93
CA LYS A 461 -20.72 9.93 5.39
C LYS A 461 -20.10 11.30 5.68
N PHE A 462 -18.77 11.36 5.83
CA PHE A 462 -18.05 12.59 6.20
C PHE A 462 -17.47 13.35 5.00
N ASN A 463 -17.62 12.82 3.78
CA ASN A 463 -17.04 13.38 2.57
C ASN A 463 -15.52 13.60 2.68
N GLU A 464 -14.83 12.71 3.38
CA GLU A 464 -13.37 12.71 3.51
C GLU A 464 -12.73 11.86 2.40
N ASP A 465 -11.58 12.33 1.88
CA ASP A 465 -10.85 11.60 0.86
C ASP A 465 -10.00 10.48 1.50
N PRO A 466 -10.27 9.20 1.18
CA PRO A 466 -9.58 8.08 1.80
C PRO A 466 -8.12 7.91 1.34
N GLU A 467 -7.72 8.50 0.22
CA GLU A 467 -6.32 8.42 -0.26
C GLU A 467 -5.52 9.67 0.06
N PHE A 468 -6.20 10.80 0.24
CA PHE A 468 -5.59 12.07 0.65
C PHE A 468 -6.21 12.55 1.96
N PRO A 469 -5.80 11.97 3.11
CA PRO A 469 -6.27 12.39 4.43
C PRO A 469 -6.08 13.90 4.66
N ALA A 470 -6.84 14.47 5.59
CA ALA A 470 -6.70 15.87 5.97
C ALA A 470 -5.24 16.20 6.36
N GLY A 471 -4.72 17.31 5.84
CA GLY A 471 -3.32 17.72 6.01
C GLY A 471 -2.35 17.14 4.97
N SER A 472 -2.77 16.19 4.14
CA SER A 472 -2.00 15.72 2.98
C SER A 472 -2.19 16.62 1.75
N MET A 473 -1.28 16.49 0.77
CA MET A 473 -1.35 17.23 -0.48
C MET A 473 -2.21 16.46 -1.50
N LYS A 474 -3.47 16.87 -1.64
CA LYS A 474 -4.38 16.36 -2.67
C LYS A 474 -4.00 16.91 -4.06
N PRO A 475 -3.99 16.10 -5.13
CA PRO A 475 -3.84 16.58 -6.49
C PRO A 475 -4.94 17.60 -6.83
N THR A 476 -4.52 18.75 -7.36
CA THR A 476 -5.46 19.76 -7.83
C THR A 476 -5.90 19.45 -9.27
N PRO A 477 -7.14 19.79 -9.63
CA PRO A 477 -7.56 19.73 -11.03
C PRO A 477 -6.64 20.60 -11.89
N SER A 478 -6.07 20.01 -12.94
CA SER A 478 -5.17 20.71 -13.86
C SER A 478 -5.74 20.67 -15.27
N VAL A 479 -5.74 21.80 -15.97
CA VAL A 479 -6.16 21.90 -17.37
C VAL A 479 -4.97 22.31 -18.22
N THR A 480 -4.69 21.53 -19.26
CA THR A 480 -3.65 21.81 -20.26
C THR A 480 -4.33 22.06 -21.60
N LEU A 481 -4.03 23.20 -22.21
CA LEU A 481 -4.40 23.50 -23.59
C LEU A 481 -3.12 23.47 -24.42
N GLY A 482 -3.18 22.80 -25.56
CA GLY A 482 -2.04 22.67 -26.44
C GLY A 482 -2.42 22.51 -27.89
N PHE A 483 -1.41 22.57 -28.74
CA PHE A 483 -1.56 22.24 -30.14
C PHE A 483 -0.36 21.41 -30.60
N LYS A 484 -0.59 20.53 -31.55
CA LYS A 484 0.44 19.69 -32.17
C LYS A 484 0.47 20.00 -33.66
N VAL A 485 1.66 20.33 -34.16
CA VAL A 485 1.91 20.62 -35.56
C VAL A 485 2.85 19.58 -36.13
N THR A 486 2.61 19.17 -37.37
CA THR A 486 3.57 18.43 -38.18
C THR A 486 3.68 19.12 -39.52
N PHE A 487 4.90 19.45 -39.93
CA PHE A 487 5.20 20.13 -41.19
C PHE A 487 5.22 19.16 -42.35
#